data_AF-A0A1I7L9K5-F1
#
_entry.id   AF-A0A1I7L9K5-F1
#
_cell.length_a   1.000
_cell.length_b   1.000
_cell.length_c   1.000
_cell.angle_alpha   90.00
_cell.angle_beta   90.00
_cell.angle_gamma   90.00
#
_symmetry.space_group_name_H-M   'P 1'
#
loop_
_entity.id
_entity.type
_entity.pdbx_description
1 polymer ?
#
loop_
_entity_poly.entity_id
_entity_poly.type
_entity_poly.pdbx_seq_one_letter_code
_entity_poly.pdbx_strand_id
1 'polypeptide(L)'
;MPSVSSPASLHIANHLRLADRDLKDAVILHKCRSRNDAYHLEQAAEKLLLALLTSEGEHVQVKDVHILDRLADRLPEDHPLRTAMQGLGYLKTYATAFRYPKSGGRLPTTIPDHKFDLASSVLRRLIDASAEHFQVDLNASDDFPAENPKPMRRNSRL
;
A
#
# COMPACT_ATOMS: atom_id res chain seq x y z
N MET A 1 -31.39 -4.25 11.44
CA MET A 1 -30.54 -5.22 10.70
C MET A 1 -29.23 -4.51 10.40
N PRO A 2 -28.06 -5.17 10.52
CA PRO A 2 -26.83 -4.59 10.01
C PRO A 2 -27.01 -4.34 8.50
N SER A 3 -26.60 -3.15 8.04
CA SER A 3 -26.51 -2.89 6.61
C SER A 3 -25.58 -3.92 5.99
N VAL A 4 -26.02 -4.65 4.96
CA VAL A 4 -25.13 -5.59 4.28
C VAL A 4 -24.05 -4.77 3.61
N SER A 5 -22.84 -4.81 4.18
CA SER A 5 -21.71 -4.02 3.72
C SER A 5 -21.42 -4.34 2.26
N SER A 6 -21.19 -3.31 1.44
CA SER A 6 -20.82 -3.54 0.05
C SER A 6 -19.51 -4.34 -0.02
N PRO A 7 -19.32 -5.25 -0.99
CA PRO A 7 -18.05 -5.94 -1.18
C PRO A 7 -16.87 -4.98 -1.30
N ALA A 8 -17.06 -3.80 -1.90
CA ALA A 8 -16.06 -2.74 -1.98
C ALA A 8 -15.63 -2.23 -0.58
N SER A 9 -16.56 -2.06 0.36
CA SER A 9 -16.25 -1.64 1.74
C SER A 9 -15.40 -2.67 2.50
N LEU A 10 -15.62 -3.96 2.27
CA LEU A 10 -14.78 -5.04 2.81
C LEU A 10 -13.42 -5.09 2.12
N HIS A 11 -13.36 -4.92 0.80
CA HIS A 11 -12.09 -4.83 0.05
C HIS A 11 -11.22 -3.67 0.54
N ILE A 12 -11.78 -2.46 0.70
CA ILE A 12 -11.05 -1.30 1.24
C ILE A 12 -10.46 -1.62 2.62
N ALA A 13 -11.28 -2.09 3.56
CA ALA A 13 -10.82 -2.38 4.92
C ALA A 13 -9.76 -3.48 4.96
N ASN A 14 -9.97 -4.59 4.26
CA ASN A 14 -9.04 -5.72 4.28
C ASN A 14 -7.74 -5.43 3.51
N HIS A 15 -7.77 -4.61 2.47
CA HIS A 15 -6.55 -4.11 1.84
C HIS A 15 -5.73 -3.22 2.79
N LEU A 16 -6.36 -2.34 3.58
CA LEU A 16 -5.64 -1.55 4.60
C LEU A 16 -5.09 -2.41 5.74
N ARG A 17 -5.85 -3.40 6.24
CA ARG A 17 -5.37 -4.36 7.25
C ARG A 17 -4.16 -5.15 6.76
N LEU A 18 -4.17 -5.61 5.51
CA LEU A 18 -3.03 -6.29 4.91
C LEU A 18 -1.85 -5.34 4.71
N ALA A 19 -2.08 -4.10 4.27
CA ALA A 19 -1.02 -3.10 4.12
C ALA A 19 -0.31 -2.77 5.45
N ASP A 20 -1.09 -2.66 6.54
CA ASP A 20 -0.58 -2.45 7.89
C ASP A 20 0.25 -3.65 8.40
N ARG A 21 -0.21 -4.88 8.15
CA ARG A 21 0.51 -6.12 8.47
C ARG A 21 1.82 -6.24 7.68
N ASP A 22 1.78 -6.04 6.37
CA ASP A 22 2.97 -6.02 5.52
C ASP A 22 3.98 -4.96 5.98
N LEU A 23 3.55 -3.76 6.38
CA LEU A 23 4.45 -2.74 6.91
C LEU A 23 5.10 -3.17 8.25
N LYS A 24 4.32 -3.80 9.15
CA LYS A 24 4.84 -4.34 10.42
C LYS A 24 5.87 -5.45 10.17
N ASP A 25 5.58 -6.37 9.25
CA ASP A 25 6.48 -7.45 8.87
C ASP A 25 7.76 -6.92 8.20
N ALA A 26 7.65 -5.93 7.31
CA ALA A 26 8.80 -5.25 6.71
C ALA A 26 9.74 -4.67 7.77
N VAL A 27 9.20 -4.00 8.80
CA VAL A 27 9.99 -3.42 9.91
C VAL A 27 10.66 -4.50 10.77
N ILE A 28 10.00 -5.63 11.02
CA ILE A 28 10.60 -6.78 11.73
C ILE A 28 11.75 -7.37 10.89
N LEU A 29 11.51 -7.62 9.61
CA LEU A 29 12.48 -8.19 8.68
C LEU A 29 13.70 -7.29 8.49
N HIS A 30 13.51 -5.97 8.42
CA HIS A 30 14.60 -5.01 8.30
C HIS A 30 15.53 -5.01 9.52
N LYS A 31 14.96 -5.06 10.74
CA LYS A 31 15.74 -5.22 11.99
C LYS A 31 16.57 -6.49 11.99
N CYS A 32 16.04 -7.58 11.43
CA CYS A 32 16.75 -8.85 11.24
C CYS A 32 17.69 -8.88 10.02
N ARG A 33 17.88 -7.74 9.31
CA ARG A 33 18.68 -7.61 8.07
C ARG A 33 18.26 -8.59 6.96
N SER A 34 16.99 -8.99 6.95
CA SER A 34 16.42 -9.88 5.93
C SER A 34 16.15 -9.14 4.63
N ARG A 35 16.50 -9.77 3.50
CA ARG A 35 16.27 -9.25 2.14
C ARG A 35 14.79 -9.14 1.74
N ASN A 36 13.90 -9.73 2.53
CA ASN A 36 12.46 -9.71 2.31
C ASN A 36 11.81 -8.42 2.86
N ASP A 37 12.58 -7.56 3.54
CA ASP A 37 12.12 -6.27 4.04
C ASP A 37 11.52 -5.38 2.92
N ALA A 38 12.23 -5.26 1.80
CA ALA A 38 11.79 -4.51 0.64
C ALA A 38 10.59 -5.13 -0.08
N TYR A 39 10.39 -6.44 0.03
CA TYR A 39 9.21 -7.13 -0.52
C TYR A 39 7.95 -6.68 0.21
N HIS A 40 7.93 -6.86 1.54
CA HIS A 40 6.77 -6.48 2.35
C HIS A 40 6.53 -4.97 2.32
N LEU A 41 7.58 -4.15 2.20
CA LEU A 41 7.44 -2.70 2.05
C LEU A 41 6.76 -2.28 0.73
N GLU A 42 7.07 -2.96 -0.38
CA GLU A 42 6.35 -2.77 -1.66
C GLU A 42 4.91 -3.30 -1.57
N GLN A 43 4.72 -4.47 -0.99
CA GLN A 43 3.42 -5.10 -0.80
C GLN A 43 2.47 -4.29 0.09
N ALA A 44 2.99 -3.57 1.09
CA ALA A 44 2.24 -2.60 1.88
C ALA A 44 1.75 -1.43 1.01
N ALA A 45 2.63 -0.89 0.16
CA ALA A 45 2.29 0.20 -0.75
C ALA A 45 1.24 -0.23 -1.80
N GLU A 46 1.39 -1.43 -2.37
CA GLU A 46 0.46 -1.99 -3.35
C GLU A 46 -0.94 -2.18 -2.76
N LYS A 47 -1.06 -2.76 -1.55
CA LYS A 47 -2.37 -3.00 -0.93
C LYS A 47 -3.04 -1.71 -0.47
N LEU A 48 -2.28 -0.74 0.05
CA LEU A 48 -2.79 0.62 0.29
C LEU A 48 -3.38 1.21 -1.01
N LEU A 49 -2.69 1.07 -2.13
CA LEU A 49 -3.12 1.59 -3.42
C LEU A 49 -4.38 0.91 -3.95
N LEU A 50 -4.52 -0.41 -3.74
CA LEU A 50 -5.73 -1.16 -4.07
C LEU A 50 -6.93 -0.70 -3.25
N ALA A 51 -6.76 -0.34 -1.96
CA ALA A 51 -7.82 0.25 -1.16
C ALA A 51 -8.27 1.61 -1.73
N LEU A 52 -7.32 2.49 -2.08
CA LEU A 52 -7.62 3.80 -2.68
C LEU A 52 -8.37 3.66 -4.01
N LEU A 53 -7.87 2.83 -4.93
CA LEU A 53 -8.51 2.59 -6.23
C LEU A 53 -9.90 1.95 -6.08
N THR A 54 -10.07 1.02 -5.13
CA THR A 54 -11.41 0.44 -4.84
C THR A 54 -12.42 1.50 -4.40
N SER A 55 -11.99 2.53 -3.65
CA SER A 55 -12.87 3.64 -3.26
C SER A 55 -13.30 4.52 -4.44
N GLU A 56 -12.46 4.65 -5.47
CA GLU A 56 -12.78 5.35 -6.73
C GLU A 56 -13.62 4.48 -7.70
N GLY A 57 -13.96 3.24 -7.33
CA GLY A 57 -14.68 2.29 -8.19
C GLY A 57 -13.78 1.54 -9.18
N GLU A 58 -12.46 1.72 -9.11
CA GLU A 58 -11.47 1.10 -9.99
C GLU A 58 -11.10 -0.30 -9.48
N HIS A 59 -11.65 -1.35 -10.12
CA HIS A 59 -11.33 -2.74 -9.77
C HIS A 59 -10.10 -3.25 -10.54
N VAL A 60 -8.95 -3.28 -9.87
CA VAL A 60 -7.69 -3.77 -10.44
C VAL A 60 -7.67 -5.29 -10.49
N GLN A 61 -7.60 -5.87 -11.69
CA GLN A 61 -7.43 -7.32 -11.86
C GLN A 61 -5.99 -7.72 -11.49
N VAL A 62 -5.80 -8.90 -10.89
CA VAL A 62 -4.49 -9.42 -10.46
C VAL A 62 -3.47 -9.46 -11.62
N LYS A 63 -3.92 -9.78 -12.83
CA LYS A 63 -3.08 -9.77 -14.05
C LYS A 63 -2.60 -8.38 -14.48
N ASP A 64 -3.29 -7.32 -14.04
CA ASP A 64 -3.02 -5.92 -14.38
C ASP A 64 -2.27 -5.21 -13.23
N VAL A 65 -1.91 -5.94 -12.16
CA VAL A 65 -1.02 -5.50 -11.07
C VAL A 65 0.40 -5.45 -11.61
N HIS A 66 0.69 -4.35 -12.32
CA HIS A 66 1.96 -4.12 -13.01
C HIS A 66 2.49 -2.73 -12.65
N ILE A 67 3.44 -2.72 -11.72
CA ILE A 67 4.24 -1.56 -11.29
C ILE A 67 3.44 -0.53 -10.47
N LEU A 68 3.84 -0.35 -9.21
CA LEU A 68 3.25 0.60 -8.26
C LEU A 68 3.01 2.01 -8.84
N ASP A 69 3.95 2.54 -9.63
CA ASP A 69 3.80 3.84 -10.31
C ASP A 69 2.55 3.89 -11.21
N ARG A 70 2.34 2.86 -12.04
CA ARG A 70 1.23 2.81 -13.00
C ARG A 70 -0.12 2.65 -12.31
N LEU A 71 -0.13 1.99 -11.15
CA LEU A 71 -1.32 1.95 -10.30
C LEU A 71 -1.57 3.31 -9.64
N ALA A 72 -0.52 4.07 -9.29
CA ALA A 72 -0.67 5.40 -8.70
C ALA A 72 -1.13 6.43 -9.73
N ASP A 73 -0.73 6.27 -11.00
CA ASP A 73 -1.19 7.10 -12.12
C ASP A 73 -2.69 6.99 -12.38
N ARG A 74 -3.33 5.86 -12.00
CA ARG A 74 -4.79 5.64 -12.07
C ARG A 74 -5.60 6.40 -11.02
N LEU A 75 -4.98 6.91 -9.96
CA LEU A 75 -5.67 7.80 -9.02
C LEU A 75 -6.00 9.13 -9.72
N PRO A 76 -7.17 9.75 -9.43
CA PRO A 76 -7.51 11.08 -9.93
C PRO A 76 -6.41 12.11 -9.65
N GLU A 77 -6.22 13.08 -10.54
CA GLU A 77 -5.10 14.02 -10.42
C GLU A 77 -5.14 14.88 -9.16
N ASP A 78 -6.35 15.14 -8.64
CA ASP A 78 -6.66 15.85 -7.40
C ASP A 78 -6.56 14.98 -6.14
N HIS A 79 -6.36 13.66 -6.28
CA HIS A 79 -6.35 12.73 -5.16
C HIS A 79 -5.18 13.05 -4.19
N PRO A 80 -5.45 13.31 -2.90
CA PRO A 80 -4.49 13.93 -1.99
C PRO A 80 -3.22 13.10 -1.74
N LEU A 81 -3.28 11.78 -1.96
CA LEU A 81 -2.14 10.87 -1.74
C LEU A 81 -1.38 10.50 -3.04
N ARG A 82 -1.83 10.95 -4.23
CA ARG A 82 -1.31 10.48 -5.54
C ARG A 82 0.22 10.65 -5.66
N THR A 83 0.72 11.85 -5.42
CA THR A 83 2.15 12.17 -5.51
C THR A 83 2.99 11.39 -4.48
N ALA A 84 2.44 11.12 -3.30
CA ALA A 84 3.13 10.33 -2.28
C ALA A 84 3.25 8.85 -2.71
N MET A 85 2.20 8.29 -3.33
CA MET A 85 2.23 6.93 -3.88
C MET A 85 3.16 6.79 -5.08
N GLN A 86 3.17 7.76 -6.00
CA GLN A 86 4.16 7.83 -7.10
C GLN A 86 5.59 7.88 -6.55
N GLY A 87 5.83 8.63 -5.46
CA GLY A 87 7.14 8.70 -4.79
C GLY A 87 7.67 7.36 -4.23
N LEU A 88 6.81 6.34 -4.07
CA LEU A 88 7.19 5.00 -3.59
C LEU A 88 7.52 4.01 -4.72
N GLY A 89 7.33 4.37 -5.99
CA GLY A 89 7.47 3.45 -7.13
C GLY A 89 8.84 2.80 -7.30
N TYR A 90 9.90 3.38 -6.71
CA TYR A 90 11.23 2.79 -6.69
C TYR A 90 11.33 1.47 -5.90
N LEU A 91 10.38 1.19 -5.00
CA LEU A 91 10.38 -0.02 -4.16
C LEU A 91 10.39 -1.31 -4.99
N LYS A 92 9.72 -1.32 -6.15
CA LYS A 92 9.72 -2.43 -7.12
C LYS A 92 11.13 -2.91 -7.49
N THR A 93 12.10 -2.00 -7.57
CA THR A 93 13.50 -2.29 -7.94
C THR A 93 14.20 -3.14 -6.88
N TYR A 94 13.76 -3.03 -5.63
CA TYR A 94 14.27 -3.83 -4.51
C TYR A 94 13.42 -5.10 -4.30
N ALA A 95 12.08 -4.99 -4.44
CA ALA A 95 11.11 -6.09 -4.28
C ALA A 95 11.11 -7.14 -5.43
N THR A 96 11.56 -6.79 -6.64
CA THR A 96 11.74 -7.79 -7.71
C THR A 96 13.15 -8.38 -7.72
N ALA A 97 14.15 -7.57 -7.36
CA ALA A 97 15.54 -7.97 -7.51
C ALA A 97 15.94 -9.12 -6.58
N PHE A 98 15.44 -9.21 -5.34
CA PHE A 98 15.95 -10.15 -4.33
C PHE A 98 15.87 -11.65 -4.69
N ARG A 99 15.06 -12.04 -5.69
CA ARG A 99 14.67 -13.42 -5.96
C ARG A 99 15.71 -14.26 -6.72
N TYR A 100 16.59 -13.63 -7.50
CA TYR A 100 17.61 -14.31 -8.30
C TYR A 100 18.96 -13.58 -8.29
N PRO A 101 20.09 -14.26 -8.51
CA PRO A 101 21.38 -13.61 -8.78
C PRO A 101 21.28 -12.65 -9.98
N LYS A 102 22.07 -11.57 -9.98
CA LYS A 102 22.28 -10.73 -11.16
C LYS A 102 22.97 -11.55 -12.26
N SER A 103 22.91 -11.11 -13.52
CA SER A 103 23.52 -11.82 -14.67
C SER A 103 25.01 -12.15 -14.50
N GLY A 104 25.76 -11.37 -13.69
CA GLY A 104 27.14 -11.65 -13.30
C GLY A 104 27.29 -12.46 -12.00
N GLY A 105 26.31 -13.28 -11.61
CA GLY A 105 26.30 -14.15 -10.42
C GLY A 105 26.20 -13.44 -9.06
N ARG A 106 26.46 -12.13 -8.98
CA ARG A 106 26.42 -11.36 -7.73
C ARG A 106 25.00 -11.23 -7.19
N LEU A 107 24.87 -11.20 -5.86
CA LEU A 107 23.57 -10.97 -5.23
C LEU A 107 22.98 -9.57 -5.56
N PRO A 108 21.64 -9.46 -5.63
CA PRO A 108 20.89 -8.21 -5.63
C PRO A 108 21.30 -7.25 -4.51
N THR A 109 21.22 -5.96 -4.76
CA THR A 109 21.47 -4.94 -3.71
C THR A 109 20.23 -4.86 -2.82
N THR A 110 20.40 -4.86 -1.49
CA THR A 110 19.31 -4.59 -0.54
C THR A 110 18.87 -3.14 -0.62
N ILE A 111 17.68 -2.83 -0.06
CA ILE A 111 17.30 -1.44 0.16
C ILE A 111 18.24 -0.81 1.20
N PRO A 112 18.78 0.40 0.97
CA PRO A 112 19.57 1.12 1.98
C PRO A 112 18.69 1.56 3.15
N ASP A 113 19.19 1.48 4.38
CA ASP A 113 18.49 1.83 5.63
C ASP A 113 17.72 3.18 5.50
N HIS A 114 18.38 4.26 5.10
CA HIS A 114 17.74 5.58 4.93
C HIS A 114 16.56 5.60 3.94
N LYS A 115 16.53 4.72 2.92
CA LYS A 115 15.39 4.58 2.00
C LYS A 115 14.29 3.74 2.63
N PHE A 116 14.65 2.70 3.38
CA PHE A 116 13.70 1.89 4.14
C PHE A 116 12.98 2.75 5.19
N ASP A 117 13.73 3.51 6.00
CA ASP A 117 13.21 4.39 7.04
C ASP A 117 12.27 5.46 6.46
N LEU A 118 12.65 6.08 5.34
CA LEU A 118 11.82 7.05 4.65
C LEU A 118 10.52 6.43 4.13
N ALA A 119 10.60 5.32 3.38
CA ALA A 119 9.41 4.69 2.79
C ALA A 119 8.48 4.08 3.85
N SER A 120 9.00 3.44 4.89
CA SER A 120 8.19 2.91 5.99
C SER A 120 7.50 4.03 6.78
N SER A 121 8.20 5.14 7.04
CA SER A 121 7.62 6.32 7.68
C SER A 121 6.55 7.01 6.82
N VAL A 122 6.74 7.06 5.49
CA VAL A 122 5.72 7.55 4.55
C VAL A 122 4.51 6.62 4.57
N LEU A 123 4.71 5.31 4.38
CA LEU A 123 3.63 4.32 4.34
C LEU A 123 2.81 4.30 5.62
N ARG A 124 3.44 4.39 6.80
CA ARG A 124 2.73 4.52 8.08
C ARG A 124 1.70 5.66 8.04
N ARG A 125 2.17 6.88 7.70
CA ARG A 125 1.31 8.06 7.64
C ARG A 125 0.20 7.94 6.59
N LEU A 126 0.47 7.32 5.44
CA LEU A 126 -0.55 7.12 4.40
C LEU A 126 -1.59 6.07 4.81
N ILE A 127 -1.17 4.99 5.46
CA ILE A 127 -2.06 3.96 6.02
C ILE A 127 -2.90 4.55 7.14
N ASP A 128 -2.33 5.33 8.07
CA ASP A 128 -3.08 6.01 9.13
C ASP A 128 -4.12 6.97 8.57
N ALA A 129 -3.73 7.87 7.66
CA ALA A 129 -4.63 8.84 7.05
C ALA A 129 -5.76 8.17 6.23
N SER A 130 -5.47 7.02 5.60
CA SER A 130 -6.48 6.22 4.92
C SER A 130 -7.39 5.51 5.91
N ALA A 131 -6.86 4.88 6.95
CA ALA A 131 -7.65 4.20 7.98
C ALA A 131 -8.58 5.16 8.75
N GLU A 132 -8.10 6.38 9.04
CA GLU A 132 -8.91 7.47 9.60
C GLU A 132 -10.03 7.88 8.65
N HIS A 133 -9.71 8.19 7.38
CA HIS A 133 -10.70 8.63 6.39
C HIS A 133 -11.75 7.55 6.10
N PHE A 134 -11.33 6.30 5.85
CA PHE A 134 -12.22 5.19 5.54
C PHE A 134 -12.93 4.61 6.79
N GLN A 135 -12.56 5.08 7.99
CA GLN A 135 -13.05 4.58 9.28
C GLN A 135 -12.85 3.06 9.41
N VAL A 136 -11.60 2.62 9.37
CA VAL A 136 -11.20 1.20 9.42
C VAL A 136 -10.36 0.94 10.67
N ASP A 137 -10.85 0.07 11.57
CA ASP A 137 -9.98 -0.54 12.56
C ASP A 137 -9.07 -1.59 11.90
N LEU A 138 -7.77 -1.30 11.92
CA LEU A 138 -6.70 -2.12 11.36
C LEU A 138 -6.47 -3.42 12.15
N ASN A 139 -6.95 -3.51 13.39
CA ASN A 139 -6.82 -4.69 14.26
C ASN A 139 -8.09 -5.55 14.32
N ALA A 140 -9.22 -5.05 13.80
CA ALA A 140 -10.47 -5.79 13.73
C ALA A 140 -10.37 -7.02 12.80
N SER A 141 -11.36 -7.90 12.94
CA SER A 141 -11.57 -9.07 12.08
C SER A 141 -11.94 -8.65 10.65
N ASP A 142 -11.78 -9.58 9.69
CA ASP A 142 -11.92 -9.32 8.26
C ASP A 142 -13.38 -9.19 7.76
N ASP A 143 -14.34 -9.47 8.63
CA ASP A 143 -15.77 -9.23 8.45
C ASP A 143 -16.21 -7.79 8.77
N PHE A 144 -15.35 -6.97 9.39
CA PHE A 144 -15.63 -5.55 9.65
C PHE A 144 -15.31 -4.69 8.41
N PRO A 145 -16.29 -4.04 7.77
CA PRO A 145 -16.07 -3.19 6.58
C PRO A 145 -15.49 -1.81 6.93
N ALA A 146 -15.14 -1.04 5.91
CA ALA A 146 -14.93 0.40 6.01
C ALA A 146 -16.29 1.11 6.20
N GLU A 147 -16.44 1.95 7.23
CA GLU A 147 -17.69 2.68 7.48
C GLU A 147 -17.88 3.86 6.51
N ASN A 148 -16.79 4.45 6.00
CA ASN A 148 -16.82 5.52 5.00
C ASN A 148 -16.06 5.13 3.73
N PRO A 149 -16.65 4.33 2.81
CA PRO A 149 -15.97 3.87 1.59
C PRO A 149 -15.80 4.95 0.49
N LYS A 150 -16.09 6.22 0.78
CA LYS A 150 -16.04 7.30 -0.22
C LYS A 150 -14.60 7.66 -0.60
N PRO A 151 -14.33 8.06 -1.86
CA PRO A 151 -13.03 8.60 -2.27
C PRO A 151 -12.42 9.64 -1.33
N MET A 152 -11.10 9.61 -1.16
CA MET A 152 -10.37 10.71 -0.52
C MET A 152 -10.31 11.90 -1.46
N ARG A 153 -10.93 13.02 -1.07
CA ARG A 153 -10.93 14.25 -1.86
C ARG A 153 -10.26 15.38 -1.12
N ARG A 154 -9.48 16.17 -1.85
CA ARG A 154 -8.92 17.43 -1.32
C ARG A 154 -10.11 18.38 -1.13
N ASN A 155 -10.36 18.81 0.11
CA ASN A 155 -11.45 19.75 0.38
C ASN A 155 -11.24 21.04 -0.40
N SER A 156 -12.04 21.25 -1.45
CA SER A 156 -12.11 22.50 -2.22
C SER A 156 -12.74 23.61 -1.38
N ARG A 157 -11.96 24.15 -0.44
CA ARG A 157 -12.24 25.43 0.22
C ARG A 157 -11.36 26.52 -0.39
N LEU A 158 -11.85 27.05 -1.51
CA LEU A 158 -11.60 28.41 -2.01
C LEU A 158 -12.95 28.96 -2.46
#